data_AF-A0A1S4EC32-F1
#
_entry.id   AF-A0A1S4EC32-F1
#
_cell.length_a   1.000
_cell.length_b   1.000
_cell.length_c   1.000
_cell.angle_alpha   90.00
_cell.angle_beta   90.00
_cell.angle_gamma   90.00
#
_symmetry.space_group_name_H-M   'P 1'
#
loop_
_entity.id
_entity.type
_entity.pdbx_description
1 polymer ?
#
loop_
_entity_poly.entity_id
_entity_poly.type
_entity_poly.pdbx_seq_one_letter_code
_entity_poly.pdbx_strand_id
1 'polypeptide(L)' 'MLEYAEEVLKLSHVIICLDKDREDRGLLVKTFMFLGFAPMNPMHPMVPKSQFSESTVTILLIYRRFDWRRIY' A
#
# COMPACT_ATOMS: atom_id res chain seq x y z
N MET A 1 -6.64 -12.76 1.72
CA MET A 1 -6.36 -11.96 0.50
C MET A 1 -4.87 -11.71 0.31
N LEU A 2 -4.13 -11.24 1.33
CA LEU A 2 -2.66 -11.07 1.23
C LEU A 2 -1.91 -12.37 0.94
N GLU A 3 -2.25 -13.47 1.62
CA GLU A 3 -1.66 -14.80 1.32
C GLU A 3 -1.87 -15.21 -0.15
N TYR A 4 -3.07 -15.00 -0.70
CA TYR A 4 -3.33 -15.30 -2.11
C TYR A 4 -2.51 -14.41 -3.05
N ALA A 5 -2.38 -13.12 -2.73
CA ALA A 5 -1.54 -12.20 -3.49
C ALA A 5 -0.06 -12.63 -3.49
N GLU A 6 0.40 -13.20 -2.38
CA GLU A 6 1.80 -13.65 -2.22
C GLU A 6 2.07 -15.03 -2.81
N GLU A 7 1.19 -16.00 -2.58
CA GLU A 7 1.42 -17.40 -2.94
C GLU A 7 0.98 -17.70 -4.37
N VAL A 8 -0.15 -17.13 -4.79
CA VAL A 8 -0.72 -17.41 -6.11
C VAL A 8 -0.27 -16.38 -7.13
N LEU A 9 -0.41 -15.08 -6.80
CA LEU A 9 -0.04 -14.01 -7.72
C LEU A 9 1.45 -13.64 -7.65
N LYS A 10 2.19 -14.15 -6.67
CA LYS A 10 3.62 -13.88 -6.44
C LYS A 10 3.95 -12.38 -6.42
N LEU A 11 3.02 -11.57 -5.90
CA LEU A 11 3.19 -10.13 -5.81
C LEU A 11 4.19 -9.80 -4.71
N SER A 12 5.19 -9.01 -5.05
CA SER A 12 6.19 -8.52 -4.10
C SER A 12 5.73 -7.27 -3.35
N HIS A 13 4.77 -6.54 -3.93
CA HIS A 13 4.28 -5.28 -3.41
C HIS A 13 2.77 -5.19 -3.63
N VAL A 14 2.06 -4.80 -2.58
CA VAL A 14 0.63 -4.43 -2.66
C VAL A 14 0.54 -2.95 -2.38
N ILE A 15 -0.16 -2.22 -3.27
CA ILE A 15 -0.39 -0.78 -3.15
C ILE A 15 -1.88 -0.58 -2.88
N ILE A 16 -2.19 0.10 -1.79
CA ILE A 16 -3.57 0.50 -1.46
C ILE A 16 -3.69 2.00 -1.67
N CYS A 17 -4.76 2.41 -2.36
CA CYS A 17 -5.06 3.79 -2.69
C CYS A 17 -6.30 4.23 -1.92
N LEU A 18 -6.16 5.19 -1.01
CA LEU A 18 -7.27 5.74 -0.23
C LEU A 18 -7.57 7.18 -0.65
N ASP A 19 -8.85 7.51 -0.80
CA ASP A 19 -9.29 8.88 -1.05
C ASP A 19 -8.90 9.81 0.12
N LYS A 20 -8.47 11.03 -0.21
CA LYS A 20 -8.08 12.05 0.77
C LYS A 20 -9.27 12.53 1.59
N ASP A 21 -10.46 12.56 0.99
CA ASP A 21 -11.67 13.19 1.57
C ASP A 21 -12.53 12.18 2.36
N ARG A 22 -12.02 10.96 2.53
CA ARG A 22 -12.69 9.89 3.28
C ARG A 22 -12.63 10.14 4.80
N GLU A 23 -13.77 10.15 5.49
CA GLU A 23 -13.85 10.47 6.92
C GLU A 23 -13.11 9.47 7.83
N ASP A 24 -13.12 8.18 7.51
CA ASP A 24 -12.47 7.09 8.25
C ASP A 24 -11.00 6.85 7.84
N ARG A 25 -10.41 7.75 7.03
CA ARG A 25 -9.03 7.62 6.52
C ARG A 25 -8.01 7.38 7.62
N GLY A 26 -8.11 8.11 8.73
CA GLY A 26 -7.16 7.98 9.84
C GLY A 26 -7.20 6.59 10.50
N LEU A 27 -8.38 5.97 10.57
CA LEU A 27 -8.54 4.61 11.08
C LEU A 27 -7.97 3.59 10.10
N LEU A 28 -8.33 3.70 8.81
CA LEU A 28 -7.85 2.80 7.77
C LEU A 28 -6.33 2.78 7.66
N VAL A 29 -5.70 3.96 7.65
CA VAL A 29 -4.23 4.06 7.60
C VAL A 29 -3.61 3.33 8.79
N LYS A 30 -4.11 3.57 10.01
CA LYS A 30 -3.61 2.87 11.21
C LYS A 30 -3.78 1.36 11.08
N THR A 31 -4.96 0.89 10.66
CA THR A 31 -5.24 -0.54 10.49
C THR A 31 -4.29 -1.20 9.50
N PHE A 32 -4.05 -0.58 8.35
CA PHE A 32 -3.10 -1.12 7.38
C PHE A 32 -1.65 -1.02 7.85
N MET A 33 -1.28 0.00 8.62
CA MET A 33 0.03 0.05 9.27
C MET A 33 0.23 -1.10 10.26
N PHE A 34 -0.80 -1.46 11.04
CA PHE A 34 -0.77 -2.66 11.89
C PHE A 34 -0.61 -3.97 11.10
N LEU A 35 -1.11 -4.02 9.87
CA LEU A 35 -0.92 -5.15 8.95
C LEU A 35 0.46 -5.18 8.28
N GLY A 36 1.36 -4.23 8.62
CA GLY A 36 2.72 -4.15 8.08
C GLY A 36 2.85 -3.31 6.82
N PHE A 37 1.82 -2.53 6.46
CA PHE A 37 1.94 -1.56 5.38
C PHE A 37 2.62 -0.27 5.85
N ALA A 38 3.26 0.44 4.93
CA ALA A 38 3.86 1.75 5.21
C ALA A 38 3.38 2.81 4.21
N PRO A 39 3.20 4.08 4.63
CA PRO A 39 2.95 5.18 3.72
C PRO A 39 4.08 5.34 2.71
N MET A 40 3.71 5.40 1.44
CA MET A 40 4.59 5.56 0.28
C MET A 40 4.48 6.98 -0.27
N ASN A 41 5.60 7.50 -0.76
CA ASN A 41 5.63 8.79 -1.43
C ASN A 41 4.76 8.76 -2.70
N PRO A 42 3.86 9.73 -2.89
CA PRO A 42 3.06 9.83 -4.11
C PRO A 42 3.88 9.92 -5.39
N MET A 43 5.06 10.53 -5.36
CA MET A 43 5.93 10.64 -6.54
C MET A 43 6.69 9.34 -6.88
N HIS A 44 6.40 8.23 -6.21
CA HIS A 44 7.09 6.98 -6.44
C HIS A 44 6.73 6.38 -7.81
N PRO A 45 7.71 5.91 -8.62
CA PRO A 45 7.49 5.47 -10.00
C PRO A 45 6.58 4.24 -10.14
N MET A 46 6.39 3.47 -9.06
CA MET A 46 5.44 2.34 -9.04
C MET A 46 3.98 2.78 -8.87
N VAL A 47 3.72 4.07 -8.66
CA VAL A 47 2.37 4.59 -8.50
C VAL A 47 1.84 5.02 -9.86
N PRO A 48 0.62 4.58 -10.26
CA PRO A 48 0.02 5.01 -11.50
C PRO A 48 -0.19 6.53 -11.52
N LYS A 49 0.43 7.21 -12.48
CA LYS A 49 0.26 8.67 -12.69
C LYS A 49 -1.19 9.08 -12.99
N SER A 50 -2.02 8.13 -13.45
CA SER A 50 -3.45 8.35 -13.70
C SER A 50 -4.25 8.62 -12.43
N GLN A 51 -3.75 8.24 -11.25
CA GLN A 51 -4.38 8.51 -9.96
C GLN A 51 -3.90 9.83 -9.32
N PHE A 52 -2.93 10.50 -9.95
CA PHE A 52 -2.41 11.82 -9.57
C PHE A 52 -3.08 12.99 -10.29
N SER A 53 -4.37 12.85 -10.62
CA SER A 53 -5.14 14.04 -10.97
C SER A 53 -5.17 14.96 -9.73
N GLU A 54 -4.86 16.24 -9.91
CA GLU A 54 -4.49 17.27 -8.91
C GLU A 54 -5.43 17.43 -7.69
N SER A 55 -6.55 16.71 -7.65
CA SER A 55 -7.56 16.80 -6.60
C SER A 55 -7.60 15.61 -5.63
N THR A 56 -6.93 14.48 -5.87
CA THR A 56 -7.04 13.29 -4.98
C THR A 56 -5.67 12.87 -4.44
N VAL A 57 -5.28 13.42 -3.28
CA VAL A 57 -4.07 12.99 -2.55
C VAL A 57 -4.30 11.58 -2.00
N THR A 58 -3.96 10.59 -2.81
CA THR A 58 -4.14 9.20 -2.46
C THR A 58 -3.09 8.78 -1.43
N ILE A 59 -3.50 8.32 -0.25
CA ILE A 59 -2.54 7.69 0.67
C ILE A 59 -2.22 6.32 0.10
N LEU A 60 -0.94 6.15 -0.24
CA LEU A 60 -0.41 4.91 -0.80
C LEU A 60 0.22 4.12 0.31
N LEU A 61 -0.24 2.89 0.49
CA LEU A 61 0.32 1.99 1.49
C LEU A 61 1.00 0.84 0.76
N ILE A 62 2.29 0.63 1.04
CA ILE A 62 3.07 -0.48 0.48
C ILE A 62 3.23 -1.59 1.52
N TYR A 63 2.84 -2.81 1.15
CA TYR A 63 3.22 -4.01 1.89
C TYR A 63 4.41 -4.67 1.20
N ARG A 64 5.45 -5.00 1.97
CA ARG A 64 6.58 -5.81 1.51
C ARG A 64 6.57 -7.10 2.29
N ARG A 65 6.50 -8.23 1.58
CA ARG A 65 6.65 -9.56 2.20
C ARG A 65 7.99 -9.60 2.93
N PHE A 66 7.93 -9.71 4.25
CA PHE A 66 9.13 -9.80 5.08
C PHE A 66 9.69 -11.22 4.93
N ASP A 67 10.66 -11.35 4.04
CA ASP A 67 11.25 -12.65 3.71
C ASP A 67 12.24 -13.04 4.81
N TRP A 68 11.75 -13.74 5.83
CA TRP A 68 12.56 -14.28 6.94
C TRP A 68 13.69 -15.20 6.45
N ARG A 69 13.60 -15.74 5.23
CA ARG A 69 14.64 -16.59 4.63
C ARG A 69 15.90 -15.82 4.19
N ARG A 70 15.87 -14.49 4.24
CA ARG A 70 17.02 -13.64 3.89
C ARG A 70 17.89 -13.27 5.10
N ILE A 71 17.51 -13.74 6.29
CA ILE A 71 18.17 -13.43 7.58
C ILE A 71 18.91 -14.66 8.14
N TYR A 72 18.85 -15.82 7.46
CA TYR A 72 19.62 -17.03 7.80
C TYR A 72 20.31 -17.61 6.57
#